data_AF-A0A9P5XYU9-F1
#
_entry.id   AF-A0A9P5XYU9-F1
#
_cell.length_a   1.000
_cell.length_b   1.000
_cell.length_c   1.000
_cell.angle_alpha   90.00
_cell.angle_beta   90.00
_cell.angle_gamma   90.00
#
_symmetry.space_group_name_H-M   'P 1'
#
loop_
_entity.id
_entity.type
_entity.pdbx_description
1 polymer ?
#
loop_
_entity_poly.entity_id
_entity_poly.type
_entity_poly.pdbx_seq_one_letter_code
_entity_poly.pdbx_strand_id
1 'polypeptide(L)'
;SFPSPAPPRRKSSATGTRKGVTPEALVPIDAPTQPRKYVTPSATSRKEVPSVFAKKRARSQAFADDEDELFEEPLRPGATEKEQIEYKRRQNTVAARRSRKRKLQHQQQLEERIEHLTRSRDVWRTRAHMFQDMLEAHGVCAPRFED
;
A
#
# COMPACT_ATOMS: atom_id res chain seq x y z
N SER A 1 -32.46 35.48 17.48
CA SER A 1 -31.52 35.11 16.39
C SER A 1 -31.12 33.66 16.58
N PHE A 2 -31.46 32.78 15.63
CA PHE A 2 -31.11 31.36 15.71
C PHE A 2 -29.67 31.14 15.22
N PRO A 3 -28.88 30.25 15.87
CA PRO A 3 -27.51 29.97 15.43
C PRO A 3 -27.55 29.20 14.10
N SER A 4 -26.77 29.67 13.13
CA SER A 4 -26.59 29.02 11.83
C SER A 4 -25.89 27.66 11.99
N PRO A 5 -26.35 26.58 11.33
CA PRO A 5 -25.74 25.27 11.45
C PRO A 5 -24.31 25.28 10.90
N ALA A 6 -23.38 24.70 11.66
CA ALA A 6 -21.98 24.59 11.27
C ALA A 6 -21.83 23.84 9.93
N PRO A 7 -20.89 24.24 9.05
CA PRO A 7 -20.72 23.60 7.75
C PRO A 7 -20.32 22.13 7.92
N PRO A 8 -20.78 21.24 7.03
CA PRO A 8 -20.46 19.81 7.11
C PRO A 8 -18.96 19.60 6.99
N ARG A 9 -18.40 18.89 7.97
CA ARG A 9 -16.97 18.57 8.03
C ARG A 9 -16.60 17.75 6.78
N ARG A 10 -15.71 18.28 5.93
CA ARG A 10 -15.23 17.57 4.74
C ARG A 10 -14.63 16.23 5.16
N LYS A 11 -15.20 15.13 4.66
CA LYS A 11 -14.69 13.78 4.92
C LYS A 11 -13.29 13.68 4.31
N SER A 12 -12.27 13.59 5.15
CA SER A 12 -10.88 13.43 4.70
C SER A 12 -10.71 12.05 4.07
N SER A 13 -10.19 11.99 2.85
CA SER A 13 -9.80 10.75 2.18
C SER A 13 -8.84 9.93 3.06
N ALA A 14 -8.99 8.60 3.03
CA ALA A 14 -8.18 7.72 3.85
C ALA A 14 -6.72 7.71 3.35
N THR A 15 -5.77 7.68 4.30
CA THR A 15 -4.33 7.74 4.00
C THR A 15 -3.62 6.44 4.41
N GLY A 16 -4.36 5.41 4.85
CA GLY A 16 -3.78 4.18 5.38
C GLY A 16 -4.70 2.97 5.24
N THR A 17 -4.23 1.83 5.73
CA THR A 17 -4.82 0.49 5.56
C THR A 17 -5.75 0.12 6.72
N ARG A 18 -6.77 0.95 7.00
CA ARG A 18 -7.75 0.64 8.06
C ARG A 18 -8.81 -0.35 7.56
N LYS A 19 -9.46 -1.06 8.49
CA LYS A 19 -10.57 -1.98 8.18
C LYS A 19 -11.65 -1.24 7.36
N GLY A 20 -12.05 -1.82 6.22
CA GLY A 20 -13.06 -1.27 5.33
C GLY A 20 -12.58 -0.19 4.34
N VAL A 21 -11.28 0.11 4.28
CA VAL A 21 -10.71 1.00 3.27
C VAL A 21 -10.36 0.21 2.02
N THR A 22 -10.84 0.66 0.85
CA THR A 22 -10.45 0.09 -0.45
C THR A 22 -9.31 0.89 -1.08
N PRO A 23 -8.53 0.30 -2.02
CA PRO A 23 -7.49 0.99 -2.78
C PRO A 23 -7.98 2.29 -3.44
N GLU A 24 -9.25 2.35 -3.84
CA GLU A 24 -9.90 3.48 -4.49
C GLU A 24 -10.27 4.59 -3.49
N ALA A 25 -10.48 4.24 -2.22
CA ALA A 25 -10.74 5.19 -1.14
C ALA A 25 -9.48 5.90 -0.63
N LEU A 26 -8.29 5.46 -1.07
CA LEU A 26 -7.03 6.13 -0.79
C LEU A 26 -6.90 7.43 -1.59
N VAL A 27 -6.09 8.36 -1.08
CA VAL A 27 -5.71 9.56 -1.82
C VAL A 27 -5.12 9.16 -3.19
N PRO A 28 -5.68 9.65 -4.31
CA PRO A 28 -5.18 9.34 -5.66
C PRO A 28 -3.71 9.74 -5.81
N ILE A 29 -2.99 8.99 -6.65
CA ILE A 29 -1.57 9.22 -6.92
C ILE A 29 -1.37 10.65 -7.46
N ASP A 30 -2.24 11.07 -8.38
CA ASP A 30 -2.18 12.37 -9.06
C ASP A 30 -2.81 13.53 -8.26
N ALA A 31 -3.26 13.28 -7.03
CA ALA A 31 -3.87 14.33 -6.22
C ALA A 31 -2.83 15.43 -5.91
N PRO A 32 -3.22 16.73 -5.95
CA PRO A 32 -2.29 17.82 -5.69
C PRO A 32 -1.54 17.67 -4.35
N THR A 33 -0.25 18.01 -4.34
CA THR A 33 0.51 18.07 -3.08
C THR A 33 0.45 19.48 -2.49
N GLN A 34 0.18 19.59 -1.19
CA GLN A 34 0.03 20.90 -0.53
C GLN A 34 1.40 21.53 -0.26
N PRO A 35 1.68 22.79 -0.64
CA PRO A 35 2.95 23.44 -0.35
C PRO A 35 3.19 23.60 1.16
N ARG A 36 4.45 23.64 1.60
CA ARG A 36 4.83 23.85 3.02
C ARG A 36 5.59 25.16 3.16
N LYS A 37 5.22 25.97 4.15
CA LYS A 37 5.96 27.17 4.53
C LYS A 37 7.09 26.78 5.49
N TYR A 38 8.32 26.94 5.06
CA TYR A 38 9.51 26.70 5.89
C TYR A 38 9.91 28.02 6.55
N VAL A 39 9.46 28.24 7.79
CA VAL A 39 9.86 29.40 8.61
C VAL A 39 11.17 29.14 9.33
N THR A 40 11.41 27.88 9.70
CA THR A 40 12.66 27.39 10.29
C THR A 40 13.26 26.30 9.42
N PRO A 41 14.60 26.11 9.43
CA PRO A 41 15.21 24.97 8.76
C PRO A 41 14.60 23.68 9.33
N SER A 42 14.18 22.78 8.44
CA SER A 42 13.65 21.48 8.87
C SER A 42 14.69 20.80 9.77
N ALA A 43 14.28 20.21 10.89
CA ALA A 43 15.18 19.43 11.76
C ALA A 43 15.86 18.26 11.01
N THR A 44 15.27 17.84 9.89
CA THR A 44 15.80 16.83 8.97
C THR A 44 16.48 17.42 7.73
N SER A 45 16.70 18.75 7.68
CA SER A 45 17.41 19.40 6.57
C SER A 45 18.81 18.78 6.51
N ARG A 46 19.12 18.13 5.38
CA ARG A 46 20.37 17.40 5.21
C ARG A 46 21.51 18.41 5.32
N LYS A 47 22.26 18.34 6.42
CA LYS A 47 23.65 18.82 6.49
C LYS A 47 24.37 18.36 5.23
N GLU A 48 25.19 19.26 4.67
CA GLU A 48 25.91 19.08 3.42
C GLU A 48 26.40 17.63 3.25
N VAL A 49 25.77 16.96 2.29
CA VAL A 49 26.06 15.64 1.74
C VAL A 49 26.53 14.58 2.76
N PRO A 50 25.61 13.76 3.31
CA PRO A 50 26.01 12.53 4.00
C PRO A 50 26.79 11.63 3.04
N SER A 51 27.91 11.04 3.50
CA SER A 51 28.81 10.13 2.74
C SER A 51 28.10 8.95 2.06
N VAL A 52 26.84 8.71 2.40
CA VAL A 52 25.92 7.75 1.79
C VAL A 52 25.63 8.07 0.31
N PHE A 53 25.81 9.31 -0.16
CA PHE A 53 25.68 9.63 -1.60
C PHE A 53 26.78 8.99 -2.47
N ALA A 54 27.95 8.67 -1.92
CA ALA A 54 29.00 7.92 -2.64
C ALA A 54 28.64 6.44 -2.87
N LYS A 55 27.72 5.87 -2.06
CA LYS A 55 27.28 4.47 -2.13
C LYS A 55 25.98 4.26 -2.93
N LYS A 56 25.54 5.24 -3.72
CA LYS A 56 24.24 5.21 -4.40
C LYS A 56 24.11 4.21 -5.56
N ARG A 57 25.21 3.66 -6.10
CA ARG A 57 25.11 2.75 -7.26
C ARG A 57 24.59 1.35 -6.92
N ALA A 58 24.59 0.95 -5.65
CA ALA A 58 24.16 -0.41 -5.23
C ALA A 58 22.69 -0.50 -4.78
N ARG A 59 22.03 0.61 -4.44
CA ARG A 59 20.64 0.62 -3.93
C ARG A 59 19.58 0.87 -5.00
N SER A 60 19.95 1.47 -6.13
CA SER A 60 19.03 1.69 -7.25
C SER A 60 18.60 0.38 -7.92
N GLN A 61 19.40 -0.68 -7.87
CA GLN A 61 19.08 -1.95 -8.55
C GLN A 61 17.89 -2.72 -7.93
N ALA A 62 17.62 -2.54 -6.63
CA ALA A 62 16.52 -3.22 -5.93
C ALA A 62 15.18 -2.47 -5.98
N PHE A 63 15.18 -1.21 -6.42
CA PHE A 63 14.00 -0.34 -6.49
C PHE A 63 13.90 0.42 -7.83
N ALA A 64 14.62 -0.02 -8.86
CA ALA A 64 14.68 0.65 -10.17
C ALA A 64 13.30 0.79 -10.81
N ASP A 65 12.47 -0.25 -10.68
CA ASP A 65 11.11 -0.30 -11.22
C ASP A 65 10.18 0.76 -10.59
N ASP A 66 10.53 1.30 -9.42
CA ASP A 66 9.73 2.30 -8.70
C ASP A 66 10.16 3.76 -8.96
N GLU A 67 11.42 4.01 -9.39
CA GLU A 67 11.89 5.37 -9.73
C GLU A 67 11.50 5.80 -11.16
N ASP A 68 11.41 4.85 -12.11
CA ASP A 68 11.15 5.14 -13.53
C ASP A 68 9.70 5.59 -13.85
N GLU A 69 8.75 5.37 -12.95
CA GLU A 69 7.34 5.76 -13.16
C GLU A 69 6.96 7.12 -12.54
N LEU A 70 7.92 7.97 -12.17
CA LEU A 70 7.63 9.32 -11.69
C LEU A 70 7.64 10.32 -12.85
N PHE A 71 6.46 10.62 -13.39
CA PHE A 71 6.22 11.63 -14.44
C PHE A 71 6.46 13.09 -13.99
N GLU A 72 7.32 13.35 -13.00
CA GLU A 72 7.67 14.74 -12.67
C GLU A 72 8.83 15.21 -13.56
N GLU A 73 8.61 16.33 -14.24
CA GLU A 73 9.61 16.97 -15.09
C GLU A 73 10.88 17.26 -14.28
N PRO A 74 12.06 16.84 -14.76
CA PRO A 74 13.29 17.00 -14.00
C PRO A 74 13.54 18.49 -13.71
N LEU A 75 14.01 18.77 -12.48
CA LEU A 75 14.37 20.13 -12.06
C LEU A 75 15.32 20.77 -13.08
N ARG A 76 15.07 22.04 -13.41
CA ARG A 76 15.95 22.83 -14.27
C ARG A 76 17.38 22.87 -13.70
N PRO A 77 18.44 22.80 -14.53
CA PRO A 77 19.81 23.01 -14.08
C PRO A 77 19.94 24.41 -13.48
N GLY A 78 20.15 24.51 -12.17
CA GLY A 78 20.16 25.79 -11.43
C GLY A 78 18.96 26.02 -10.50
N ALA A 79 18.08 25.03 -10.31
CA ALA A 79 16.98 25.12 -9.35
C ALA A 79 17.49 25.46 -7.94
N THR A 80 16.81 26.40 -7.28
CA THR A 80 17.11 26.83 -5.92
C THR A 80 16.97 25.66 -4.94
N GLU A 81 17.68 25.72 -3.80
CA GLU A 81 17.61 24.67 -2.78
C GLU A 81 16.16 24.40 -2.33
N LYS A 82 15.34 25.45 -2.23
CA LYS A 82 13.91 25.34 -1.90
C LYS A 82 13.14 24.52 -2.93
N GLU A 83 13.35 24.76 -4.22
CA GLU A 83 12.71 24.00 -5.30
C GLU A 83 13.14 22.53 -5.29
N GLN A 84 14.42 22.26 -5.03
CA GLN A 84 14.92 20.88 -4.91
C GLN A 84 14.29 20.12 -3.72
N ILE A 85 14.09 20.81 -2.59
CA ILE A 85 13.42 20.25 -1.41
C ILE A 85 11.95 19.96 -1.72
N GLU A 86 11.25 20.91 -2.35
CA GLU A 86 9.85 20.74 -2.72
C GLU A 86 9.66 19.58 -3.68
N TYR A 87 10.49 19.49 -4.72
CA TYR A 87 10.50 18.40 -5.69
C TYR A 87 10.64 17.05 -4.98
N LYS A 88 11.70 16.84 -4.19
CA LYS A 88 11.90 15.57 -3.45
C LYS A 88 10.72 15.22 -2.53
N ARG A 89 10.08 16.23 -1.94
CA ARG A 89 8.91 16.03 -1.08
C ARG A 89 7.69 15.61 -1.90
N ARG A 90 7.48 16.18 -3.09
CA ARG A 90 6.45 15.72 -4.03
C ARG A 90 6.69 14.28 -4.40
N GLN A 91 7.92 13.96 -4.80
CA GLN A 91 8.30 12.59 -5.15
C GLN A 91 8.04 11.59 -4.02
N ASN A 92 8.45 11.91 -2.79
CA ASN A 92 8.19 11.05 -1.64
C ASN A 92 6.70 10.89 -1.35
N THR A 93 5.90 11.95 -1.55
CA THR A 93 4.44 11.89 -1.35
C THR A 93 3.79 10.94 -2.36
N VAL A 94 4.16 11.04 -3.63
CA VAL A 94 3.69 10.16 -4.72
C VAL A 94 4.09 8.72 -4.45
N ALA A 95 5.38 8.48 -4.15
CA ALA A 95 5.88 7.15 -3.81
C ALA A 95 5.16 6.54 -2.60
N ALA A 96 4.91 7.34 -1.54
CA ALA A 96 4.18 6.89 -0.37
C ALA A 96 2.72 6.51 -0.70
N ARG A 97 2.05 7.25 -1.59
CA ARG A 97 0.68 6.91 -2.05
C ARG A 97 0.68 5.59 -2.84
N ARG A 98 1.57 5.43 -3.82
CA ARG A 98 1.71 4.18 -4.60
C ARG A 98 2.01 2.99 -3.68
N SER A 99 2.95 3.16 -2.75
CA SER A 99 3.29 2.12 -1.77
C SER A 99 2.09 1.70 -0.92
N ARG A 100 1.29 2.66 -0.43
CA ARG A 100 0.07 2.36 0.34
C ARG A 100 -0.96 1.62 -0.51
N LYS A 101 -1.17 2.05 -1.77
CA LYS A 101 -2.09 1.39 -2.71
C LYS A 101 -1.66 -0.06 -2.95
N ARG A 102 -0.39 -0.29 -3.30
CA ARG A 102 0.19 -1.63 -3.53
C ARG A 102 0.03 -2.53 -2.32
N LYS A 103 0.37 -2.03 -1.12
CA LYS A 103 0.23 -2.79 0.14
C LYS A 103 -1.22 -3.20 0.40
N LEU A 104 -2.17 -2.29 0.17
CA LEU A 104 -3.58 -2.58 0.37
C LEU A 104 -4.10 -3.60 -0.65
N GLN A 105 -3.72 -3.48 -1.93
CA GLN A 105 -4.05 -4.47 -2.96
C GLN A 105 -3.46 -5.85 -2.65
N HIS A 106 -2.20 -5.90 -2.22
CA HIS A 106 -1.57 -7.16 -1.84
C HIS A 106 -2.27 -7.82 -0.64
N GLN A 107 -2.67 -7.02 0.36
CA GLN A 107 -3.46 -7.51 1.50
C GLN A 107 -4.80 -8.12 1.05
N GLN A 108 -5.53 -7.43 0.17
CA GLN A 108 -6.79 -7.94 -0.38
C GLN A 108 -6.60 -9.26 -1.15
N GLN A 109 -5.55 -9.35 -1.98
CA GLN A 109 -5.23 -10.58 -2.70
C GLN A 109 -4.90 -11.75 -1.76
N LEU A 110 -4.23 -11.49 -0.64
CA LEU A 110 -3.96 -12.51 0.37
C LEU A 110 -5.26 -12.99 1.05
N GLU A 111 -6.13 -12.06 1.42
CA GLU A 111 -7.43 -12.36 2.03
C GLU A 111 -8.31 -13.20 1.09
N GLU A 112 -8.38 -12.83 -0.19
CA GLU A 112 -9.10 -13.57 -1.23
C GLU A 112 -8.53 -14.98 -1.44
N ARG A 113 -7.20 -15.13 -1.46
CA ARG A 113 -6.55 -16.45 -1.57
C ARG A 113 -6.84 -17.32 -0.37
N ILE A 114 -6.77 -16.77 0.84
CA ILE A 114 -7.10 -17.52 2.07
C ILE A 114 -8.55 -17.99 2.00
N GLU A 115 -9.48 -17.11 1.62
CA GLU A 115 -10.88 -17.47 1.48
C GLU A 115 -11.09 -18.57 0.43
N HIS A 116 -10.48 -18.44 -0.75
CA HIS A 116 -10.55 -19.46 -1.81
C HIS A 116 -9.99 -20.82 -1.36
N LEU A 117 -8.81 -20.82 -0.74
CA LEU A 117 -8.17 -22.04 -0.26
C LEU A 117 -8.98 -22.69 0.87
N THR A 118 -9.54 -21.89 1.77
CA THR A 118 -10.41 -22.36 2.86
C THR A 118 -11.65 -23.05 2.30
N ARG A 119 -12.36 -22.40 1.37
CA ARG A 119 -13.53 -23.00 0.70
C ARG A 119 -13.17 -24.28 -0.04
N SER A 120 -12.05 -24.27 -0.77
CA SER A 120 -11.59 -25.44 -1.54
C SER A 120 -11.27 -26.60 -0.62
N ARG A 121 -10.52 -26.36 0.46
CA ARG A 121 -10.23 -27.35 1.49
C ARG A 121 -11.52 -27.93 2.06
N ASP A 122 -12.49 -27.09 2.41
CA ASP A 122 -13.74 -27.55 3.04
C ASP A 122 -14.57 -28.42 2.08
N VAL A 123 -14.68 -28.02 0.80
CA VAL A 123 -15.35 -28.83 -0.23
C VAL A 123 -14.69 -30.21 -0.38
N TRP A 124 -13.36 -30.25 -0.44
CA TRP A 124 -12.64 -31.52 -0.57
C TRP A 124 -12.74 -32.36 0.70
N ARG A 125 -12.71 -31.74 1.88
CA ARG A 125 -12.90 -32.42 3.16
C ARG A 125 -14.29 -33.05 3.24
N THR A 126 -15.35 -32.31 2.91
CA THR A 126 -16.72 -32.83 2.87
C THR A 126 -16.86 -33.97 1.87
N ARG A 127 -16.28 -33.86 0.67
CA ARG A 127 -16.31 -34.93 -0.33
C ARG A 127 -15.59 -36.19 0.15
N ALA A 128 -14.42 -36.03 0.78
CA ALA A 128 -13.66 -37.14 1.32
C ALA A 128 -14.43 -37.87 2.43
N HIS A 129 -15.01 -37.13 3.38
CA HIS A 129 -15.85 -37.73 4.44
C HIS A 129 -17.09 -38.42 3.87
N MET A 130 -17.78 -37.82 2.90
CA MET A 130 -18.93 -38.46 2.26
C MET A 130 -18.56 -39.81 1.61
N PHE A 131 -17.44 -39.88 0.90
CA PHE A 131 -16.97 -41.14 0.32
C PHE A 131 -16.52 -42.14 1.39
N GLN A 132 -15.88 -41.68 2.47
CA GLN A 132 -15.54 -42.50 3.61
C GLN A 132 -16.81 -43.14 4.21
N ASP A 133 -17.84 -42.34 4.49
CA ASP A 133 -19.11 -42.82 5.04
C ASP A 133 -19.79 -43.83 4.11
N MET A 134 -19.75 -43.59 2.79
CA MET A 134 -20.27 -44.54 1.80
C MET A 134 -19.50 -45.87 1.81
N LEU A 135 -18.17 -45.83 1.88
CA LEU A 135 -17.33 -47.04 1.92
C LEU A 135 -17.59 -47.83 3.22
N GLU A 136 -17.66 -47.14 4.35
CA GLU A 136 -17.98 -47.75 5.65
C GLU A 136 -19.38 -48.40 5.63
N ALA A 137 -20.37 -47.73 5.03
CA ALA A 137 -21.72 -48.29 4.85
C ALA A 137 -21.75 -49.55 3.97
N HIS A 138 -20.81 -49.67 3.02
CA HIS A 138 -20.63 -50.86 2.18
C HIS A 138 -19.69 -51.92 2.80
N GLY A 139 -19.25 -51.73 4.04
CA GLY A 139 -18.38 -52.67 4.76
C GLY A 139 -16.91 -52.64 4.30
N VAL A 140 -16.50 -51.60 3.57
CA VAL A 140 -15.12 -51.39 3.14
C VAL A 140 -14.43 -50.41 4.10
N CYS A 141 -13.35 -50.87 4.76
CA CYS A 141 -12.58 -50.03 5.67
C CYS A 141 -11.87 -48.91 4.89
N ALA A 142 -12.22 -47.66 5.16
CA ALA A 142 -11.58 -46.48 4.59
C ALA A 142 -10.49 -45.93 5.54
N PRO A 143 -9.37 -45.42 5.00
CA PRO A 143 -8.32 -44.82 5.82
C PRO A 143 -8.84 -43.54 6.48
N ARG A 144 -8.72 -43.46 7.81
CA ARG A 144 -9.06 -42.27 8.60
C ARG A 144 -7.89 -41.30 8.58
N PHE A 145 -8.11 -40.11 8.05
CA PHE A 145 -7.13 -39.02 8.09
C PHE A 145 -7.42 -38.14 9.31
N GLU A 146 -6.39 -37.86 10.13
CA GLU A 146 -6.48 -36.88 11.21
C GLU A 146 -6.37 -35.46 10.65
N ASP A 147 -7.07 -34.52 11.30
CA ASP A 147 -7.33 -33.15 10.83
C ASP A 147 -6.16 -32.17 10.99
#